data_AF-A0A844UDZ8-F1
#
_entry.id   AF-A0A844UDZ8-F1
#
_cell.length_a   1.000
_cell.length_b   1.000
_cell.length_c   1.000
_cell.angle_alpha   90.00
_cell.angle_beta   90.00
_cell.angle_gamma   90.00
#
_symmetry.space_group_name_H-M   'P 1'
#
loop_
_entity.id
_entity.type
_entity.pdbx_description
1 polymer ?
#
loop_
_entity_poly.entity_id
_entity_poly.type
_entity_poly.pdbx_seq_one_letter_code
_entity_poly.pdbx_strand_id
1 'polypeptide(L)'
;MNNKLLTLVAICLLTISCAKTQKDKQAHLSQDNNQSQNTTALNIPTYKIPKQQADYYKEVDFTKTGPALLSQLAYLLEKTHNPISYTPGIRQALQTTDQDPENKDNVVLLYGWPKGESNALEHQRSINKRYFSKGEQEDSERKKVWEREHVFAKSRAKSNTLKLKGLIADAKGSIPHAAHTRQLAGQDVHHITAINGYWNNHRNNSLFVNGEGNSHKIANYWYPGDEWKGDVARMMMYMHLRYHKSDNYTSADKIGLPIDAKQTTKDGMIDLFLKWNAEDPVSEIEVNRNKYHGNLNNKYAQGNRNPFIDNPYLANQIWGMPQYTADNLWK
;
A
#
# COMPACT_ATOMS: atom_id res chain seq x y z
N MET A 1 77.22 0.93 -13.87
CA MET A 1 75.82 0.45 -14.00
C MET A 1 75.28 0.36 -12.58
N ASN A 2 74.52 1.38 -12.16
CA ASN A 2 74.30 1.67 -10.74
C ASN A 2 72.91 1.23 -10.28
N ASN A 3 72.88 0.36 -9.27
CA ASN A 3 71.71 -0.03 -8.48
C ASN A 3 71.35 1.07 -7.46
N LYS A 4 70.05 1.38 -7.32
CA LYS A 4 69.44 2.05 -6.14
C LYS A 4 68.05 1.43 -5.92
N LEU A 5 67.85 0.60 -4.89
CA LEU A 5 67.62 0.88 -3.46
C LEU A 5 66.17 1.35 -3.17
N LEU A 6 65.36 0.41 -2.69
CA LEU A 6 64.03 0.61 -2.07
C LEU A 6 64.23 1.02 -0.61
N THR A 7 63.48 2.02 -0.12
CA THR A 7 63.50 2.42 1.30
C THR A 7 62.13 2.18 1.92
N LEU A 8 62.13 1.34 2.97
CA LEU A 8 61.02 1.06 3.88
C LEU A 8 61.27 1.89 5.15
N VAL A 9 60.28 2.64 5.65
CA VAL A 9 60.36 3.28 6.98
C VAL A 9 59.04 3.08 7.71
N ALA A 10 59.10 2.26 8.77
CA ALA A 10 58.11 2.17 9.83
C ALA A 10 58.63 2.96 11.04
N ILE A 11 57.80 3.81 11.65
CA ILE A 11 58.12 4.52 12.90
C ILE A 11 57.03 4.20 13.92
N CYS A 12 57.45 3.57 15.01
CA CYS A 12 56.68 3.25 16.19
C CYS A 12 56.97 4.26 17.32
N LEU A 13 55.89 4.63 18.03
CA LEU A 13 55.77 4.93 19.46
C LEU A 13 56.66 5.99 20.12
N LEU A 14 55.99 7.00 20.70
CA LEU A 14 56.49 7.79 21.83
C LEU A 14 55.37 7.91 22.87
N THR A 15 55.66 7.44 24.08
CA THR A 15 54.87 7.63 25.30
C THR A 15 55.53 8.73 26.15
N ILE A 16 54.73 9.61 26.76
CA ILE A 16 55.17 10.45 27.90
C ILE A 16 54.01 10.55 28.92
N SER A 17 54.41 10.52 30.18
CA SER A 17 53.67 10.32 31.43
C SER A 17 53.71 11.58 32.32
N CYS A 18 53.02 11.52 33.49
CA CYS A 18 52.98 12.40 34.69
C CYS A 18 51.93 13.55 34.71
N ALA A 19 50.82 13.47 35.48
CA ALA A 19 50.60 13.67 36.95
C ALA A 19 50.32 15.17 37.30
N LYS A 20 49.31 15.63 38.09
CA LYS A 20 48.88 15.25 39.46
C LYS A 20 47.59 16.01 39.93
N THR A 21 46.73 15.33 40.72
CA THR A 21 45.89 15.70 41.92
C THR A 21 44.75 16.79 41.97
N GLN A 22 43.50 16.29 42.09
CA GLN A 22 42.49 16.37 43.19
C GLN A 22 42.09 17.69 43.92
N LYS A 23 40.77 17.99 43.97
CA LYS A 23 40.00 18.29 45.21
C LYS A 23 38.47 18.26 45.03
N ASP A 24 37.79 17.92 46.13
CA ASP A 24 36.41 17.45 46.30
C ASP A 24 35.30 18.49 46.11
N LYS A 25 34.07 18.00 45.82
CA LYS A 25 32.86 18.29 46.63
C LYS A 25 31.67 17.40 46.24
N GLN A 26 31.17 16.68 47.24
CA GLN A 26 29.95 15.88 47.25
C GLN A 26 28.77 16.79 47.66
N ALA A 27 27.64 16.71 46.96
CA ALA A 27 26.35 17.15 47.47
C ALA A 27 25.24 16.26 46.87
N HIS A 28 24.50 15.66 47.78
CA HIS A 28 23.41 14.71 47.60
C HIS A 28 22.08 15.47 47.71
N LEU A 29 21.14 15.23 46.80
CA LEU A 29 19.68 15.48 46.90
C LEU A 29 19.05 14.67 45.73
N SER A 30 18.73 13.38 45.94
CA SER A 30 17.40 12.83 46.24
C SER A 30 16.29 13.19 45.24
N GLN A 31 15.91 12.16 44.48
CA GLN A 31 14.58 11.80 43.95
C GLN A 31 13.58 12.90 43.60
N ASP A 32 13.20 12.92 42.33
CA ASP A 32 11.77 12.93 41.97
C ASP A 32 11.52 11.93 40.82
N ASN A 33 10.86 10.84 41.20
CA ASN A 33 10.17 9.91 40.30
C ASN A 33 8.83 10.56 39.92
N ASN A 34 8.58 10.75 38.63
CA ASN A 34 7.27 10.45 38.00
C ASN A 34 7.26 10.97 36.55
N GLN A 35 7.80 10.18 35.63
CA GLN A 35 7.12 10.01 34.36
C GLN A 35 6.51 8.62 34.41
N SER A 36 5.19 8.58 34.66
CA SER A 36 4.41 7.37 34.53
C SER A 36 4.61 6.84 33.12
N GLN A 37 5.45 5.81 33.00
CA GLN A 37 5.33 4.90 31.89
C GLN A 37 3.96 4.24 32.03
N ASN A 38 2.98 4.77 31.29
CA ASN A 38 1.78 4.04 30.97
C ASN A 38 2.19 2.96 29.95
N THR A 39 2.93 1.96 30.42
CA THR A 39 3.02 0.67 29.73
C THR A 39 1.70 -0.04 29.97
N THR A 40 0.66 0.40 29.26
CA THR A 40 -0.46 -0.50 28.95
C THR A 40 0.18 -1.77 28.42
N ALA A 41 0.08 -2.86 29.17
CA ALA A 41 0.54 -4.17 28.75
C ALA A 41 0.07 -4.37 27.31
N LEU A 42 1.02 -4.53 26.38
CA LEU A 42 0.70 -4.83 24.99
C LEU A 42 -0.17 -6.07 25.04
N ASN A 43 -1.46 -5.90 24.76
CA ASN A 43 -2.39 -7.00 24.65
C ASN A 43 -2.00 -7.71 23.34
N ILE A 44 -1.01 -8.61 23.41
CA ILE A 44 -0.47 -9.31 22.24
C ILE A 44 -1.66 -10.07 21.64
N PRO A 45 -2.15 -9.69 20.45
CA PRO A 45 -3.30 -10.36 19.89
C PRO A 45 -2.88 -11.80 19.59
N THR A 46 -3.60 -12.77 20.16
CA THR A 46 -3.42 -14.16 19.73
C THR A 46 -4.17 -14.31 18.40
N TYR A 47 -3.43 -14.44 17.31
CA TYR A 47 -4.01 -14.60 15.99
C TYR A 47 -4.29 -16.07 15.67
N LYS A 48 -5.56 -16.39 15.43
CA LYS A 48 -6.00 -17.65 14.84
C LYS A 48 -6.04 -17.52 13.32
N ILE A 49 -4.86 -17.60 12.70
CA ILE A 49 -4.74 -17.47 11.25
C ILE A 49 -5.50 -18.62 10.57
N PRO A 50 -6.45 -18.34 9.65
CA PRO A 50 -7.16 -19.35 8.89
C PRO A 50 -6.21 -20.33 8.21
N LYS A 51 -6.57 -21.61 8.17
CA LYS A 51 -5.74 -22.68 7.59
C LYS A 51 -5.29 -22.38 6.16
N GLN A 52 -6.15 -21.74 5.35
CA GLN A 52 -5.82 -21.40 3.97
C GLN A 52 -4.78 -20.26 3.84
N GLN A 53 -4.51 -19.52 4.92
CA GLN A 53 -3.55 -18.42 4.98
C GLN A 53 -2.31 -18.78 5.83
N ALA A 54 -2.39 -19.81 6.67
CA ALA A 54 -1.35 -20.18 7.63
C ALA A 54 0.03 -20.38 6.97
N ASP A 55 0.10 -21.16 5.89
CA ASP A 55 1.36 -21.40 5.18
C ASP A 55 1.96 -20.11 4.57
N TYR A 56 1.10 -19.19 4.13
CA TYR A 56 1.53 -17.90 3.55
C TYR A 56 2.17 -17.00 4.63
N TYR A 57 1.58 -16.98 5.83
CA TYR A 57 2.04 -16.10 6.92
C TYR A 57 2.98 -16.76 7.93
N LYS A 58 3.39 -18.01 7.73
CA LYS A 58 4.18 -18.80 8.71
C LYS A 58 5.50 -18.17 9.16
N GLU A 59 6.09 -17.29 8.35
CA GLU A 59 7.37 -16.62 8.63
C GLU A 59 7.18 -15.24 9.30
N VAL A 60 5.93 -14.78 9.49
CA VAL A 60 5.62 -13.49 10.12
C VAL A 60 5.39 -13.69 11.61
N ASP A 61 6.14 -12.95 12.42
CA ASP A 61 6.00 -12.89 13.87
C ASP A 61 4.99 -11.80 14.25
N PHE A 62 3.74 -12.22 14.41
CA PHE A 62 2.65 -11.33 14.78
C PHE A 62 2.64 -10.90 16.25
N THR A 63 3.62 -11.32 17.06
CA THR A 63 3.84 -10.69 18.38
C THR A 63 4.48 -9.31 18.26
N LYS A 64 5.06 -9.00 17.09
CA LYS A 64 5.59 -7.68 16.77
C LYS A 64 4.48 -6.72 16.38
N THR A 65 4.75 -5.45 16.62
CA THR A 65 3.89 -4.32 16.21
C THR A 65 4.76 -3.24 15.55
N GLY A 66 4.12 -2.17 15.07
CA GLY A 66 4.84 -1.00 14.60
C GLY A 66 5.73 -1.26 13.36
N PRO A 67 6.86 -0.56 13.25
CA PRO A 67 7.82 -0.70 12.15
C PRO A 67 8.38 -2.12 11.96
N ALA A 68 8.40 -2.92 13.03
CA ALA A 68 8.92 -4.29 12.98
C ALA A 68 7.96 -5.23 12.25
N LEU A 69 6.65 -5.17 12.57
CA LEU A 69 5.62 -5.90 11.86
C LEU A 69 5.50 -5.43 10.40
N LEU A 70 5.52 -4.12 10.17
CA LEU A 70 5.52 -3.52 8.82
C LEU A 70 6.67 -4.05 7.97
N SER A 71 7.88 -4.16 8.53
CA SER A 71 9.04 -4.66 7.79
C SER A 71 8.94 -6.15 7.44
N GLN A 72 8.39 -6.98 8.33
CA GLN A 72 8.19 -8.41 8.03
C GLN A 72 7.11 -8.63 6.97
N LEU A 73 6.00 -7.91 7.05
CA LEU A 73 4.95 -7.98 6.04
C LEU A 73 5.47 -7.46 4.69
N ALA A 74 6.19 -6.33 4.66
CA ALA A 74 6.80 -5.82 3.42
C ALA A 74 7.74 -6.85 2.77
N TYR A 75 8.59 -7.51 3.57
CA TYR A 75 9.47 -8.58 3.09
C TYR A 75 8.68 -9.78 2.54
N LEU A 76 7.62 -10.21 3.23
CA LEU A 76 6.74 -11.28 2.74
C LEU A 76 6.13 -10.93 1.38
N LEU A 77 5.64 -9.70 1.21
CA LEU A 77 5.06 -9.23 -0.06
C LEU A 77 6.07 -9.18 -1.18
N GLU A 78 7.32 -8.81 -0.89
CA GLU A 78 8.40 -8.82 -1.87
C GLU A 78 8.75 -10.25 -2.30
N LYS A 79 9.01 -11.13 -1.33
CA LYS A 79 9.42 -12.53 -1.53
C LYS A 79 8.38 -13.37 -2.28
N THR A 80 7.10 -13.11 -2.04
CA THR A 80 6.01 -13.94 -2.60
C THR A 80 5.45 -13.43 -3.93
N HIS A 81 5.94 -12.29 -4.42
CA HIS A 81 5.40 -11.68 -5.63
C HIS A 81 6.02 -12.23 -6.91
N ASN A 82 5.14 -12.53 -7.85
CA ASN A 82 5.45 -12.99 -9.18
C ASN A 82 4.80 -12.02 -10.17
N PRO A 83 5.58 -11.16 -10.86
CA PRO A 83 5.01 -10.18 -11.77
C PRO A 83 4.34 -10.86 -12.96
N ILE A 84 3.16 -10.37 -13.35
CA ILE A 84 2.48 -10.76 -14.59
C ILE A 84 2.54 -9.60 -15.59
N SER A 85 2.34 -9.90 -16.87
CA SER A 85 2.32 -8.85 -17.90
C SER A 85 1.14 -7.91 -17.71
N TYR A 86 1.35 -6.61 -17.93
CA TYR A 86 0.27 -5.63 -17.95
C TYR A 86 -0.83 -6.03 -18.95
N THR A 87 -0.42 -6.32 -20.19
CA THR A 87 -1.28 -6.87 -21.25
C THR A 87 -0.67 -8.19 -21.76
N PRO A 88 -1.45 -9.28 -21.87
CA PRO A 88 -2.85 -9.42 -21.47
C PRO A 88 -3.06 -9.72 -19.98
N GLY A 89 -2.01 -9.97 -19.19
CA GLY A 89 -2.10 -10.61 -17.87
C GLY A 89 -3.06 -9.92 -16.89
N ILE A 90 -2.84 -8.64 -16.57
CA ILE A 90 -3.70 -7.92 -15.62
C ILE A 90 -5.15 -7.86 -16.12
N ARG A 91 -5.37 -7.57 -17.41
CA ARG A 91 -6.74 -7.54 -17.97
C ARG A 91 -7.46 -8.86 -17.75
N GLN A 92 -6.78 -9.98 -17.99
CA GLN A 92 -7.36 -11.31 -17.80
C GLN A 92 -7.61 -11.62 -16.32
N ALA A 93 -6.73 -11.15 -15.43
CA ALA A 93 -6.94 -11.27 -13.99
C ALA A 93 -8.21 -10.53 -13.55
N LEU A 94 -8.39 -9.27 -13.95
CA LEU A 94 -9.56 -8.46 -13.56
C LEU A 94 -10.89 -9.04 -14.05
N GLN A 95 -10.91 -9.65 -15.24
CA GLN A 95 -12.09 -10.37 -15.73
C GLN A 95 -12.50 -11.55 -14.82
N THR A 96 -11.60 -12.02 -13.95
CA THR A 96 -11.87 -13.07 -12.97
C THR A 96 -12.11 -12.47 -11.58
N THR A 97 -11.24 -11.59 -11.11
CA THR A 97 -11.28 -11.07 -9.73
C THR A 97 -12.34 -10.02 -9.50
N ASP A 98 -12.69 -9.26 -10.53
CA ASP A 98 -13.66 -8.18 -10.44
C ASP A 98 -14.99 -8.63 -11.06
N GLN A 99 -15.23 -9.94 -11.20
CA GLN A 99 -16.47 -10.47 -11.77
C GLN A 99 -17.68 -10.05 -10.92
N ASP A 100 -18.72 -9.58 -11.59
CA ASP A 100 -20.00 -9.27 -10.94
C ASP A 100 -20.68 -10.55 -10.43
N PRO A 101 -20.97 -10.66 -9.11
CA PRO A 101 -21.62 -11.83 -8.55
C PRO A 101 -23.04 -12.02 -9.06
N GLU A 102 -23.73 -10.95 -9.45
CA GLU A 102 -25.08 -11.00 -10.02
C GLU A 102 -25.07 -11.26 -11.52
N ASN A 103 -23.95 -11.00 -12.20
CA ASN A 103 -23.79 -11.21 -13.63
C ASN A 103 -22.37 -11.61 -14.00
N LYS A 104 -22.13 -12.91 -14.19
CA LYS A 104 -20.80 -13.46 -14.46
C LYS A 104 -20.18 -13.00 -15.78
N ASP A 105 -20.96 -12.44 -16.70
CA ASP A 105 -20.46 -11.86 -17.95
C ASP A 105 -19.93 -10.44 -17.76
N ASN A 106 -20.16 -9.82 -16.60
CA ASN A 106 -19.74 -8.47 -16.27
C ASN A 106 -18.56 -8.44 -15.29
N VAL A 107 -17.87 -7.30 -15.26
CA VAL A 107 -17.00 -6.89 -14.17
C VAL A 107 -17.65 -5.76 -13.38
N VAL A 108 -17.57 -5.82 -12.05
CA VAL A 108 -17.93 -4.73 -11.14
C VAL A 108 -16.93 -3.58 -11.34
N LEU A 109 -17.43 -2.36 -11.33
CA LEU A 109 -16.62 -1.17 -11.53
C LEU A 109 -16.39 -0.49 -10.19
N LEU A 110 -15.12 -0.29 -9.82
CA LEU A 110 -14.78 0.58 -8.69
C LEU A 110 -15.37 1.97 -8.96
N TYR A 111 -15.98 2.56 -7.94
CA TYR A 111 -16.77 3.81 -8.02
C TYR A 111 -18.09 3.70 -8.80
N GLY A 112 -18.52 2.49 -9.18
CA GLY A 112 -19.89 2.26 -9.60
C GLY A 112 -20.85 2.49 -8.43
N TRP A 113 -22.06 3.00 -8.71
CA TRP A 113 -23.06 3.18 -7.66
C TRP A 113 -23.81 1.87 -7.41
N PRO A 114 -24.44 1.71 -6.22
CA PRO A 114 -25.30 0.58 -5.97
C PRO A 114 -26.42 0.47 -7.01
N LYS A 115 -26.83 -0.78 -7.27
CA LYS A 115 -27.83 -1.08 -8.29
C LYS A 115 -29.16 -0.37 -7.98
N GLY A 116 -29.68 0.38 -8.95
CA GLY A 116 -30.95 1.09 -8.84
C GLY A 116 -30.84 2.53 -8.32
N GLU A 117 -29.66 2.98 -7.87
CA GLU A 117 -29.48 4.36 -7.39
C GLU A 117 -29.24 5.38 -8.52
N SER A 118 -28.86 4.91 -9.71
CA SER A 118 -28.70 5.77 -10.88
C SER A 118 -28.86 5.00 -12.19
N ASN A 119 -29.41 5.67 -13.20
CA ASN A 119 -29.49 5.20 -14.58
C ASN A 119 -28.41 5.83 -15.49
N ALA A 120 -27.57 6.73 -14.96
CA ALA A 120 -26.49 7.34 -15.72
C ALA A 120 -25.39 6.33 -16.03
N LEU A 121 -24.90 6.30 -17.26
CA LEU A 121 -23.93 5.31 -17.73
C LEU A 121 -22.59 5.40 -16.98
N GLU A 122 -22.18 6.58 -16.57
CA GLU A 122 -20.99 6.78 -15.73
C GLU A 122 -21.11 6.09 -14.36
N HIS A 123 -22.32 5.96 -13.80
CA HIS A 123 -22.55 5.39 -12.47
C HIS A 123 -22.82 3.87 -12.49
N GLN A 124 -22.68 3.22 -13.65
CA GLN A 124 -22.96 1.79 -13.81
C GLN A 124 -22.22 0.94 -12.77
N ARG A 125 -22.94 0.02 -12.13
CA ARG A 125 -22.38 -0.94 -11.18
C ARG A 125 -21.39 -1.90 -11.84
N SER A 126 -21.72 -2.38 -13.04
CA SER A 126 -20.93 -3.36 -13.76
C SER A 126 -21.06 -3.20 -15.27
N ILE A 127 -20.04 -3.62 -16.03
CA ILE A 127 -20.03 -3.62 -17.50
C ILE A 127 -19.58 -4.98 -18.01
N ASN A 128 -20.12 -5.42 -19.14
CA ASN A 128 -19.74 -6.70 -19.76
C ASN A 128 -18.23 -6.77 -20.05
N LYS A 129 -17.63 -7.92 -19.73
CA LYS A 129 -16.19 -8.24 -19.89
C LYS A 129 -15.67 -7.96 -21.30
N ARG A 130 -16.54 -8.02 -22.33
CA ARG A 130 -16.20 -7.75 -23.73
C ARG A 130 -16.01 -6.27 -24.05
N TYR A 131 -16.61 -5.37 -23.28
CA TYR A 131 -16.56 -3.91 -23.49
C TYR A 131 -15.36 -3.27 -22.78
N PHE A 132 -14.17 -3.80 -23.05
CA PHE A 132 -12.92 -3.20 -22.59
C PHE A 132 -12.49 -2.07 -23.53
N SER A 133 -12.04 -0.95 -22.97
CA SER A 133 -11.57 0.22 -23.72
C SER A 133 -10.48 -0.13 -24.74
N LYS A 134 -10.55 0.50 -25.91
CA LYS A 134 -9.59 0.31 -27.01
C LYS A 134 -8.53 1.40 -27.08
N GLY A 135 -8.48 2.28 -26.08
CA GLY A 135 -7.56 3.43 -26.03
C GLY A 135 -8.31 4.74 -25.78
N GLU A 136 -7.69 5.84 -26.19
CA GLU A 136 -8.27 7.17 -26.06
C GLU A 136 -9.57 7.30 -26.86
N GLN A 137 -10.61 7.77 -26.19
CA GLN A 137 -11.97 7.90 -26.69
C GLN A 137 -12.61 9.13 -26.05
N GLU A 138 -13.61 9.69 -26.73
CA GLU A 138 -14.50 10.73 -26.20
C GLU A 138 -15.33 10.21 -25.01
N ASP A 139 -15.78 11.12 -24.16
CA ASP A 139 -16.49 10.77 -22.91
C ASP A 139 -17.76 9.94 -23.14
N SER A 140 -18.49 10.21 -24.23
CA SER A 140 -19.71 9.46 -24.59
C SER A 140 -19.45 7.98 -24.83
N GLU A 141 -18.28 7.62 -25.36
CA GLU A 141 -17.86 6.24 -25.58
C GLU A 141 -17.20 5.64 -24.34
N ARG A 142 -16.43 6.45 -23.60
CA ARG A 142 -15.82 6.04 -22.32
C ARG A 142 -16.85 5.57 -21.29
N LYS A 143 -18.03 6.18 -21.26
CA LYS A 143 -19.15 5.77 -20.39
C LYS A 143 -19.63 4.33 -20.62
N LYS A 144 -19.37 3.75 -21.80
CA LYS A 144 -19.87 2.43 -22.24
C LYS A 144 -18.85 1.30 -22.08
N VAL A 145 -17.63 1.63 -21.69
CA VAL A 145 -16.52 0.67 -21.60
C VAL A 145 -15.90 0.69 -20.20
N TRP A 146 -15.25 -0.42 -19.85
CA TRP A 146 -14.43 -0.47 -18.64
C TRP A 146 -12.93 -0.36 -18.97
N GLU A 147 -12.18 0.16 -18.03
CA GLU A 147 -10.73 0.38 -18.09
C GLU A 147 -10.02 -0.23 -16.87
N ARG A 148 -8.69 -0.29 -16.93
CA ARG A 148 -7.85 -0.54 -15.75
C ARG A 148 -7.63 0.78 -15.04
N GLU A 149 -8.11 0.91 -13.82
CA GLU A 149 -7.79 2.02 -12.93
C GLU A 149 -6.52 1.69 -12.15
N HIS A 150 -5.55 2.61 -12.13
CA HIS A 150 -4.46 2.60 -11.15
C HIS A 150 -4.93 3.41 -9.95
N VAL A 151 -5.52 2.76 -8.94
CA VAL A 151 -6.15 3.43 -7.79
C VAL A 151 -5.13 4.33 -7.08
N PHE A 152 -3.91 3.81 -6.92
CA PHE A 152 -2.74 4.65 -6.70
C PHE A 152 -2.32 5.27 -8.04
N ALA A 153 -2.74 6.51 -8.29
CA ALA A 153 -2.55 7.16 -9.58
C ALA A 153 -1.07 7.17 -9.98
N LYS A 154 -0.76 6.66 -11.18
CA LYS A 154 0.63 6.46 -11.63
C LYS A 154 1.50 7.71 -11.47
N SER A 155 0.94 8.89 -11.77
CA SER A 155 1.65 10.18 -11.70
C SER A 155 1.93 10.69 -10.29
N ARG A 156 1.34 10.09 -9.25
CA ARG A 156 1.57 10.44 -7.84
C ARG A 156 2.76 9.68 -7.23
N ALA A 157 3.11 8.53 -7.80
CA ALA A 157 4.27 7.75 -7.34
C ALA A 157 5.57 8.40 -7.85
N LYS A 158 6.08 9.36 -7.10
CA LYS A 158 7.28 10.13 -7.46
C LYS A 158 8.32 10.03 -6.36
N SER A 159 9.59 9.96 -6.76
CA SER A 159 10.74 10.09 -5.87
C SER A 159 11.69 11.12 -6.48
N ASN A 160 11.98 12.19 -5.75
CA ASN A 160 12.90 13.22 -6.21
C ASN A 160 14.35 12.72 -6.06
N THR A 161 14.64 12.04 -4.95
CA THR A 161 15.96 11.50 -4.64
C THR A 161 16.39 10.47 -5.69
N LEU A 162 15.48 9.59 -6.10
CA LEU A 162 15.75 8.53 -7.08
C LEU A 162 15.31 8.90 -8.51
N LYS A 163 14.84 10.15 -8.72
CA LYS A 163 14.37 10.68 -10.01
C LYS A 163 13.30 9.82 -10.68
N LEU A 164 12.43 9.18 -9.90
CA LEU A 164 11.31 8.36 -10.39
C LEU A 164 10.11 9.28 -10.65
N LYS A 165 9.58 9.28 -11.89
CA LYS A 165 8.54 10.23 -12.35
C LYS A 165 7.10 9.70 -12.32
N GLY A 166 6.90 8.49 -11.82
CA GLY A 166 5.61 7.79 -11.87
C GLY A 166 5.78 6.28 -11.91
N LEU A 167 4.71 5.56 -11.61
CA LEU A 167 4.63 4.12 -11.89
C LEU A 167 4.79 3.87 -13.40
N ILE A 168 5.31 2.70 -13.76
CA ILE A 168 5.44 2.27 -15.16
C ILE A 168 4.51 1.07 -15.37
N ALA A 169 3.70 1.13 -16.42
CA ALA A 169 2.87 0.03 -16.89
C ALA A 169 3.10 -0.17 -18.39
N ASP A 170 2.93 -1.40 -18.88
CA ASP A 170 3.05 -1.75 -20.31
C ASP A 170 4.39 -1.36 -20.96
N ALA A 171 5.47 -1.42 -20.19
CA ALA A 171 6.77 -0.98 -20.66
C ALA A 171 7.27 -1.89 -21.81
N LYS A 172 7.63 -1.27 -22.94
CA LYS A 172 8.21 -1.97 -24.10
C LYS A 172 9.73 -2.00 -24.00
N GLY A 173 10.34 -3.16 -24.20
CA GLY A 173 11.80 -3.35 -24.18
C GLY A 173 12.39 -3.60 -22.80
N SER A 174 13.72 -3.66 -22.72
CA SER A 174 14.45 -3.90 -21.47
C SER A 174 14.30 -2.72 -20.51
N ILE A 175 13.89 -3.01 -19.27
CA ILE A 175 13.74 -2.00 -18.24
C ILE A 175 15.03 -1.92 -17.42
N PRO A 176 15.63 -0.72 -17.27
CA PRO A 176 16.79 -0.55 -16.41
C PRO A 176 16.49 -1.08 -15.02
N HIS A 177 17.45 -1.73 -14.37
CA HIS A 177 17.25 -2.30 -13.03
C HIS A 177 16.71 -1.25 -12.02
N ALA A 178 17.17 -0.01 -12.10
CA ALA A 178 16.70 1.11 -11.29
C ALA A 178 15.21 1.48 -11.49
N ALA A 179 14.59 1.05 -12.59
CA ALA A 179 13.18 1.27 -12.89
C ALA A 179 12.31 0.03 -12.60
N HIS A 180 12.90 -1.08 -12.15
CA HIS A 180 12.17 -2.32 -11.90
C HIS A 180 11.07 -2.14 -10.84
N THR A 181 11.36 -1.46 -9.72
CA THR A 181 10.34 -1.15 -8.70
C THR A 181 9.16 -0.37 -9.26
N ARG A 182 9.40 0.59 -10.17
CA ARG A 182 8.34 1.38 -10.81
C ARG A 182 7.44 0.51 -11.67
N GLN A 183 8.03 -0.47 -12.36
CA GLN A 183 7.34 -1.42 -13.22
C GLN A 183 6.58 -2.47 -12.41
N LEU A 184 7.16 -2.97 -11.32
CA LEU A 184 6.49 -3.89 -10.40
C LEU A 184 5.28 -3.21 -9.78
N ALA A 185 5.47 -2.02 -9.19
CA ALA A 185 4.40 -1.25 -8.58
C ALA A 185 3.32 -0.86 -9.60
N GLY A 186 3.67 -0.47 -10.83
CA GLY A 186 2.69 -0.14 -11.87
C GLY A 186 1.96 -1.33 -12.50
N GLN A 187 2.34 -2.56 -12.18
CA GLN A 187 1.70 -3.79 -12.65
C GLN A 187 1.18 -4.65 -11.49
N ASP A 188 1.17 -4.11 -10.27
CA ASP A 188 0.66 -4.82 -9.11
C ASP A 188 -0.86 -4.80 -9.10
N VAL A 189 -1.47 -5.97 -9.24
CA VAL A 189 -2.91 -6.17 -9.28
C VAL A 189 -3.60 -5.66 -8.02
N HIS A 190 -2.95 -5.65 -6.85
CA HIS A 190 -3.57 -5.28 -5.57
C HIS A 190 -4.00 -3.81 -5.47
N HIS A 191 -3.69 -2.97 -6.46
CA HIS A 191 -4.22 -1.60 -6.56
C HIS A 191 -4.75 -1.25 -7.95
N ILE A 192 -4.89 -2.24 -8.85
CA ILE A 192 -5.40 -2.05 -10.20
C ILE A 192 -6.75 -2.74 -10.31
N THR A 193 -7.82 -2.06 -10.69
CA THR A 193 -9.19 -2.61 -10.72
C THR A 193 -9.92 -2.23 -12.01
N ALA A 194 -11.04 -2.88 -12.31
CA ALA A 194 -11.97 -2.43 -13.32
C ALA A 194 -12.70 -1.16 -12.87
N ILE A 195 -12.86 -0.20 -13.79
CA ILE A 195 -13.54 1.08 -13.58
C ILE A 195 -14.31 1.48 -14.84
N ASN A 196 -15.35 2.31 -14.71
CA ASN A 196 -15.97 2.97 -15.86
C ASN A 196 -14.97 3.91 -16.55
N GLY A 197 -14.84 3.86 -17.88
CA GLY A 197 -13.87 4.67 -18.61
C GLY A 197 -14.04 6.18 -18.43
N TYR A 198 -15.27 6.66 -18.17
CA TYR A 198 -15.54 8.07 -17.90
C TYR A 198 -15.02 8.47 -16.52
N TRP A 199 -15.35 7.68 -15.47
CA TRP A 199 -14.84 7.94 -14.13
C TRP A 199 -13.32 7.84 -14.05
N ASN A 200 -12.71 6.90 -14.78
CA ASN A 200 -11.25 6.81 -14.88
C ASN A 200 -10.63 8.12 -15.37
N ASN A 201 -11.15 8.65 -16.48
CA ASN A 201 -10.70 9.92 -17.06
C ASN A 201 -10.95 11.10 -16.10
N HIS A 202 -12.11 11.12 -15.43
CA HIS A 202 -12.53 12.25 -14.59
C HIS A 202 -11.85 12.28 -13.24
N ARG A 203 -11.61 11.12 -12.60
CA ARG A 203 -10.84 11.02 -11.37
C ARG A 203 -9.39 11.43 -11.61
N ASN A 204 -8.84 11.13 -12.78
CA ASN A 204 -7.48 11.51 -13.19
C ASN A 204 -6.46 11.09 -12.12
N ASN A 205 -5.81 12.05 -11.47
CA ASN A 205 -4.86 11.84 -10.39
C ASN A 205 -5.28 12.59 -9.12
N SER A 206 -6.57 12.89 -8.98
CA SER A 206 -7.14 13.54 -7.80
C SER A 206 -6.81 12.73 -6.55
N LEU A 207 -6.40 13.44 -5.51
CA LEU A 207 -6.18 12.85 -4.20
C LEU A 207 -7.54 12.40 -3.62
N PHE A 208 -7.50 11.33 -2.85
CA PHE A 208 -8.63 10.91 -2.06
C PHE A 208 -8.89 11.91 -0.92
N VAL A 209 -10.16 12.17 -0.62
CA VAL A 209 -10.60 13.04 0.47
C VAL A 209 -11.78 12.40 1.19
N ASN A 210 -11.95 12.70 2.48
CA ASN A 210 -13.11 12.25 3.25
C ASN A 210 -14.42 12.82 2.67
N GLY A 211 -15.50 12.04 2.78
CA GLY A 211 -16.82 12.37 2.25
C GLY A 211 -17.85 11.31 2.67
N GLU A 212 -19.03 11.37 2.08
CA GLU A 212 -20.18 10.48 2.36
C GLU A 212 -21.02 10.24 1.09
N GLY A 213 -21.81 9.17 1.09
CA GLY A 213 -22.69 8.78 0.00
C GLY A 213 -21.97 8.06 -1.14
N ASN A 214 -22.47 8.23 -2.37
CA ASN A 214 -21.87 7.61 -3.55
C ASN A 214 -20.59 8.31 -4.01
N SER A 215 -19.83 7.66 -4.88
CA SER A 215 -18.58 8.21 -5.42
C SER A 215 -18.80 9.52 -6.17
N HIS A 216 -18.01 10.56 -5.88
CA HIS A 216 -18.10 11.84 -6.56
C HIS A 216 -16.83 12.70 -6.40
N LYS A 217 -16.75 13.79 -7.19
CA LYS A 217 -15.73 14.82 -7.01
C LYS A 217 -16.09 15.77 -5.88
N ILE A 218 -15.13 16.04 -5.02
CA ILE A 218 -15.22 17.10 -4.00
C ILE A 218 -14.16 18.14 -4.36
N ALA A 219 -14.58 19.24 -5.00
CA ALA A 219 -13.69 20.20 -5.64
C ALA A 219 -12.69 19.51 -6.59
N ASN A 220 -11.38 19.58 -6.29
CA ASN A 220 -10.32 18.95 -7.07
C ASN A 220 -9.96 17.52 -6.59
N TYR A 221 -10.67 17.03 -5.59
CA TYR A 221 -10.41 15.75 -4.93
C TYR A 221 -11.50 14.72 -5.26
N TRP A 222 -11.25 13.49 -4.84
CA TRP A 222 -12.11 12.36 -5.15
C TRP A 222 -12.55 11.66 -3.87
N TYR A 223 -13.86 11.48 -3.70
CA TYR A 223 -14.42 10.60 -2.69
C TYR A 223 -14.89 9.31 -3.38
N PRO A 224 -14.39 8.12 -2.97
CA PRO A 224 -14.66 6.88 -3.68
C PRO A 224 -16.06 6.32 -3.47
N GLY A 225 -16.83 6.85 -2.52
CA GLY A 225 -18.14 6.32 -2.12
C GLY A 225 -18.05 5.45 -0.86
N ASP A 226 -19.14 5.39 -0.10
CA ASP A 226 -19.19 4.69 1.19
C ASP A 226 -18.95 3.18 1.06
N GLU A 227 -19.34 2.57 -0.06
CA GLU A 227 -19.11 1.15 -0.38
C GLU A 227 -17.66 0.83 -0.76
N TRP A 228 -16.89 1.82 -1.19
CA TRP A 228 -15.57 1.61 -1.80
C TRP A 228 -14.42 2.15 -0.96
N LYS A 229 -14.71 2.88 0.11
CA LYS A 229 -13.71 3.62 0.88
C LYS A 229 -12.73 2.69 1.60
N GLY A 230 -13.20 1.57 2.11
CA GLY A 230 -12.41 0.51 2.73
C GLY A 230 -11.54 -0.20 1.71
N ASP A 231 -12.10 -0.55 0.55
CA ASP A 231 -11.37 -1.15 -0.57
C ASP A 231 -10.19 -0.25 -0.97
N VAL A 232 -10.46 1.02 -1.24
CA VAL A 232 -9.43 2.02 -1.58
C VAL A 232 -8.40 2.14 -0.47
N ALA A 233 -8.82 2.22 0.80
CA ALA A 233 -7.89 2.31 1.92
C ALA A 233 -6.93 1.11 1.98
N ARG A 234 -7.45 -0.11 1.85
CA ARG A 234 -6.64 -1.34 1.87
C ARG A 234 -5.71 -1.45 0.68
N MET A 235 -6.10 -0.96 -0.50
CA MET A 235 -5.21 -0.84 -1.66
C MET A 235 -4.07 0.17 -1.40
N MET A 236 -4.36 1.33 -0.81
CA MET A 236 -3.35 2.36 -0.54
C MET A 236 -2.40 1.95 0.58
N MET A 237 -2.92 1.34 1.66
CA MET A 237 -2.09 0.78 2.73
C MET A 237 -1.17 -0.34 2.20
N TYR A 238 -1.66 -1.18 1.29
CA TYR A 238 -0.84 -2.18 0.62
C TYR A 238 0.29 -1.56 -0.21
N MET A 239 -0.03 -0.55 -1.05
CA MET A 239 0.97 0.13 -1.87
C MET A 239 2.03 0.80 -0.99
N HIS A 240 1.60 1.48 0.07
CA HIS A 240 2.47 2.04 1.08
C HIS A 240 3.37 0.95 1.69
N LEU A 241 2.79 -0.11 2.25
CA LEU A 241 3.52 -1.21 2.87
C LEU A 241 4.59 -1.79 1.95
N ARG A 242 4.24 -2.06 0.69
CA ARG A 242 5.09 -2.78 -0.25
C ARG A 242 6.14 -1.90 -0.94
N TYR A 243 5.79 -0.67 -1.27
CA TYR A 243 6.60 0.18 -2.16
C TYR A 243 6.92 1.56 -1.58
N HIS A 244 6.66 1.86 -0.29
CA HIS A 244 7.08 3.13 0.30
C HIS A 244 8.60 3.22 0.46
N LYS A 245 9.27 2.09 0.80
CA LYS A 245 10.71 2.02 1.01
C LYS A 245 11.40 2.42 -0.29
N SER A 246 12.38 3.33 -0.18
CA SER A 246 13.02 4.08 -1.29
C SER A 246 12.36 5.46 -1.53
N ASP A 247 12.53 6.40 -0.59
CA ASP A 247 12.14 7.82 -0.76
C ASP A 247 10.62 8.09 -0.79
N ASN A 248 9.88 7.39 0.07
CA ASN A 248 8.42 7.52 0.23
C ASN A 248 7.65 7.30 -1.08
N TYR A 249 8.17 6.44 -1.98
CA TYR A 249 7.79 6.42 -3.40
C TYR A 249 6.28 6.29 -3.63
N THR A 250 5.61 5.46 -2.83
CA THR A 250 4.15 5.24 -2.83
C THR A 250 3.52 5.55 -1.46
N SER A 251 4.07 6.52 -0.76
CA SER A 251 3.53 6.98 0.53
C SER A 251 2.06 7.41 0.40
N ALA A 252 1.30 7.22 1.48
CA ALA A 252 -0.15 7.34 1.45
C ALA A 252 -0.59 8.82 1.35
N ASP A 253 0.15 9.72 2.00
CA ASP A 253 0.03 11.17 1.87
C ASP A 253 0.26 11.72 0.44
N LYS A 254 0.80 10.91 -0.50
CA LYS A 254 0.91 11.29 -1.92
C LYS A 254 -0.37 11.06 -2.72
N ILE A 255 -1.34 10.33 -2.18
CA ILE A 255 -2.57 9.93 -2.87
C ILE A 255 -3.84 10.20 -2.07
N GLY A 256 -3.75 10.51 -0.78
CA GLY A 256 -4.88 10.93 0.05
C GLY A 256 -4.57 12.19 0.85
N LEU A 257 -5.62 12.91 1.23
CA LEU A 257 -5.54 14.04 2.14
C LEU A 257 -5.76 13.58 3.58
N PRO A 258 -4.88 13.91 4.54
CA PRO A 258 -5.16 13.66 5.95
C PRO A 258 -6.36 14.50 6.40
N ILE A 259 -7.17 13.96 7.30
CA ILE A 259 -8.29 14.66 7.94
C ILE A 259 -7.74 15.65 8.97
N ASP A 260 -6.79 15.20 9.80
CA ASP A 260 -5.93 16.04 10.63
C ASP A 260 -4.46 15.84 10.20
N ALA A 261 -3.84 16.90 9.69
CA ALA A 261 -2.44 16.87 9.26
C ALA A 261 -1.48 16.39 10.37
N LYS A 262 -1.81 16.63 11.65
CA LYS A 262 -1.00 16.21 12.81
C LYS A 262 -1.02 14.69 13.02
N GLN A 263 -1.96 14.00 12.41
CA GLN A 263 -2.15 12.55 12.51
C GLN A 263 -1.43 11.77 11.40
N THR A 264 -0.67 12.47 10.55
CA THR A 264 0.18 11.80 9.55
C THR A 264 1.38 11.17 10.27
N THR A 265 1.56 9.86 10.10
CA THR A 265 2.67 9.14 10.72
C THR A 265 4.00 9.53 10.08
N LYS A 266 5.12 9.20 10.74
CA LYS A 266 6.47 9.51 10.25
C LYS A 266 6.78 8.87 8.89
N ASP A 267 6.24 7.68 8.62
CA ASP A 267 6.38 6.99 7.33
C ASP A 267 5.39 7.49 6.27
N GLY A 268 4.45 8.38 6.63
CA GLY A 268 3.51 9.03 5.72
C GLY A 268 2.18 8.31 5.55
N MET A 269 1.82 7.42 6.47
CA MET A 269 0.46 6.90 6.60
C MET A 269 -0.46 8.00 7.15
N ILE A 270 -1.68 8.09 6.63
CA ILE A 270 -2.64 9.13 6.99
C ILE A 270 -3.87 8.54 7.68
N ASP A 271 -4.48 9.34 8.53
CA ASP A 271 -5.69 9.02 9.28
C ASP A 271 -6.90 8.69 8.38
N LEU A 272 -6.99 9.29 7.19
CA LEU A 272 -8.04 9.00 6.21
C LEU A 272 -8.16 7.52 5.89
N PHE A 273 -7.05 6.85 5.55
CA PHE A 273 -7.09 5.43 5.18
C PHE A 273 -7.26 4.53 6.40
N LEU A 274 -6.79 4.93 7.59
CA LEU A 274 -7.06 4.17 8.81
C LEU A 274 -8.54 4.27 9.22
N LYS A 275 -9.15 5.45 9.09
CA LYS A 275 -10.59 5.67 9.27
C LYS A 275 -11.41 4.80 8.32
N TRP A 276 -11.15 4.91 7.02
CA TRP A 276 -11.91 4.16 6.01
C TRP A 276 -11.75 2.64 6.16
N ASN A 277 -10.55 2.16 6.50
CA ASN A 277 -10.34 0.74 6.79
C ASN A 277 -11.14 0.24 8.01
N ALA A 278 -11.41 1.11 8.99
CA ALA A 278 -12.21 0.77 10.17
C ALA A 278 -13.72 0.91 9.93
N GLU A 279 -14.14 1.88 9.12
CA GLU A 279 -15.55 2.16 8.87
C GLU A 279 -16.19 1.26 7.81
N ASP A 280 -15.42 0.79 6.84
CA ASP A 280 -15.89 -0.03 5.73
C ASP A 280 -15.23 -1.42 5.78
N PRO A 281 -15.97 -2.45 6.24
CA PRO A 281 -15.47 -3.81 6.38
C PRO A 281 -14.92 -4.40 5.07
N VAL A 282 -14.16 -5.48 5.19
CA VAL A 282 -13.65 -6.20 4.02
C VAL A 282 -14.81 -6.81 3.24
N SER A 283 -14.91 -6.52 1.94
CA SER A 283 -15.98 -7.00 1.08
C SER A 283 -15.71 -8.41 0.54
N GLU A 284 -16.75 -9.11 0.09
CA GLU A 284 -16.57 -10.44 -0.54
C GLU A 284 -15.74 -10.35 -1.83
N ILE A 285 -15.88 -9.25 -2.59
CA ILE A 285 -15.11 -9.00 -3.81
C ILE A 285 -13.61 -8.94 -3.47
N GLU A 286 -13.24 -8.21 -2.42
CA GLU A 286 -11.86 -8.15 -1.94
C GLU A 286 -11.32 -9.51 -1.48
N VAL A 287 -12.11 -10.27 -0.70
CA VAL A 287 -11.72 -11.61 -0.24
C VAL A 287 -11.43 -12.52 -1.43
N ASN A 288 -12.34 -12.54 -2.42
CA ASN A 288 -12.21 -13.38 -3.61
C ASN A 288 -11.01 -12.98 -4.46
N ARG A 289 -10.80 -11.67 -4.64
CA ARG A 289 -9.64 -11.10 -5.32
C ARG A 289 -8.33 -11.47 -4.65
N ASN A 290 -8.24 -11.30 -3.34
CA ASN A 290 -7.04 -11.60 -2.57
C ASN A 290 -6.75 -13.10 -2.55
N LYS A 291 -7.78 -13.95 -2.48
CA LYS A 291 -7.68 -15.40 -2.62
C LYS A 291 -7.18 -15.81 -4.01
N TYR A 292 -7.69 -15.19 -5.08
CA TYR A 292 -7.24 -15.49 -6.44
C TYR A 292 -5.76 -15.15 -6.61
N HIS A 293 -5.34 -13.94 -6.25
CA HIS A 293 -3.96 -13.50 -6.43
C HIS A 293 -2.97 -14.20 -5.49
N GLY A 294 -3.39 -14.63 -4.30
CA GLY A 294 -2.56 -15.40 -3.39
C GLY A 294 -2.30 -16.86 -3.78
N ASN A 295 -2.91 -17.36 -4.86
CA ASN A 295 -2.79 -18.76 -5.28
C ASN A 295 -2.13 -18.84 -6.67
N LEU A 296 -0.85 -19.23 -6.72
CA LEU A 296 -0.07 -19.36 -7.96
C LEU A 296 -0.56 -20.47 -8.92
N ASN A 297 -1.51 -21.32 -8.50
CA ASN A 297 -2.18 -22.23 -9.43
C ASN A 297 -3.12 -21.48 -10.39
N ASN A 298 -3.50 -20.24 -10.06
CA ASN A 298 -4.26 -19.38 -10.97
C ASN A 298 -3.33 -18.74 -11.99
N LYS A 299 -3.67 -18.87 -13.28
CA LYS A 299 -2.84 -18.44 -14.42
C LYS A 299 -2.35 -16.98 -14.35
N TYR A 300 -3.16 -16.08 -13.79
CA TYR A 300 -2.85 -14.64 -13.70
C TYR A 300 -2.77 -14.15 -12.25
N ALA A 301 -2.33 -15.01 -11.33
CA ALA A 301 -2.04 -14.62 -9.95
C ALA A 301 -0.61 -14.10 -9.78
N GLN A 302 -0.40 -13.30 -8.74
CA GLN A 302 0.93 -12.77 -8.39
C GLN A 302 1.55 -13.44 -7.17
N GLY A 303 0.84 -14.37 -6.53
CA GLY A 303 1.31 -15.16 -5.38
C GLY A 303 1.24 -14.43 -4.04
N ASN A 304 1.45 -13.12 -4.02
CA ASN A 304 1.35 -12.34 -2.81
C ASN A 304 -0.09 -11.91 -2.51
N ARG A 305 -0.39 -11.68 -1.23
CA ARG A 305 -1.71 -11.29 -0.70
C ARG A 305 -1.68 -9.88 -0.14
N ASN A 306 -2.81 -9.17 -0.13
CA ASN A 306 -2.96 -7.94 0.64
C ASN A 306 -3.28 -8.29 2.10
N PRO A 307 -2.36 -8.04 3.06
CA PRO A 307 -2.57 -8.40 4.46
C PRO A 307 -3.72 -7.61 5.10
N PHE A 308 -4.02 -6.41 4.61
CA PHE A 308 -5.12 -5.60 5.15
C PHE A 308 -6.49 -6.09 4.68
N ILE A 309 -6.56 -6.89 3.61
CA ILE A 309 -7.78 -7.64 3.24
C ILE A 309 -7.89 -8.91 4.08
N ASP A 310 -6.79 -9.63 4.32
CA ASP A 310 -6.82 -10.84 5.14
C ASP A 310 -7.12 -10.55 6.61
N ASN A 311 -6.63 -9.41 7.13
CA ASN A 311 -6.95 -8.92 8.45
C ASN A 311 -6.73 -7.39 8.54
N PRO A 312 -7.80 -6.56 8.45
CA PRO A 312 -7.67 -5.10 8.44
C PRO A 312 -7.15 -4.54 9.77
N TYR A 313 -7.29 -5.27 10.88
CA TYR A 313 -6.70 -4.91 12.17
C TYR A 313 -5.16 -4.83 12.17
N LEU A 314 -4.48 -5.44 11.20
CA LEU A 314 -3.03 -5.28 11.06
C LEU A 314 -2.62 -3.81 10.87
N ALA A 315 -3.49 -2.98 10.28
CA ALA A 315 -3.24 -1.54 10.18
C ALA A 315 -3.15 -0.89 11.57
N ASN A 316 -4.01 -1.28 12.51
CA ASN A 316 -3.97 -0.80 13.89
C ASN A 316 -2.69 -1.22 14.62
N GLN A 317 -2.20 -2.44 14.37
CA GLN A 317 -0.95 -2.92 14.96
C GLN A 317 0.29 -2.21 14.43
N ILE A 318 0.25 -1.75 13.19
CA ILE A 318 1.39 -1.10 12.54
C ILE A 318 1.44 0.39 12.86
N TRP A 319 0.36 1.13 12.62
CA TRP A 319 0.38 2.59 12.68
C TRP A 319 -0.21 3.17 13.95
N GLY A 320 -1.05 2.41 14.66
CA GLY A 320 -1.66 2.84 15.92
C GLY A 320 -2.64 4.00 15.75
N MET A 321 -3.94 3.71 15.80
CA MET A 321 -5.00 4.71 15.89
C MET A 321 -6.20 4.15 16.65
N PRO A 322 -6.25 4.33 17.98
CA PRO A 322 -7.32 3.77 18.80
C PRO A 322 -8.72 4.23 18.38
N GLN A 323 -8.84 5.44 17.85
CA GLN A 323 -10.12 6.00 17.39
C GLN A 323 -10.70 5.29 16.15
N TYR A 324 -9.86 4.62 15.36
CA TYR A 324 -10.26 3.92 14.14
C TYR A 324 -9.81 2.46 14.20
N THR A 325 -10.50 1.65 15.01
CA THR A 325 -10.17 0.23 15.19
C THR A 325 -10.92 -0.63 14.18
N ALA A 326 -10.21 -1.28 13.27
CA ALA A 326 -10.79 -2.22 12.31
C ALA A 326 -11.01 -3.61 12.92
N ASP A 327 -11.84 -4.42 12.26
CA ASP A 327 -12.11 -5.78 12.70
C ASP A 327 -10.87 -6.68 12.64
N ASN A 328 -10.63 -7.45 13.71
CA ASN A 328 -9.65 -8.53 13.66
C ASN A 328 -10.33 -9.81 13.18
N LEU A 329 -10.03 -10.21 11.93
CA LEU A 329 -10.63 -11.38 11.28
C LEU A 329 -9.96 -12.71 11.68
N TRP A 330 -8.91 -12.66 12.49
CA TRP A 330 -8.16 -13.82 12.98
C TRP A 330 -8.34 -14.00 14.51
N LYS A 331 -9.52 -13.73 15.05
CA LYS A 331 -9.83 -13.88 16.49
C LYS A 331 -10.08 -15.33 16.91
#